data_AF-A0A0U2VPA2-F1
#
_entry.id   AF-A0A0U2VPA2-F1
#
_cell.length_a   1.000
_cell.length_b   1.000
_cell.length_c   1.000
_cell.angle_alpha   90.00
_cell.angle_beta   90.00
_cell.angle_gamma   90.00
#
_symmetry.space_group_name_H-M   'P 1'
#
loop_
_entity.id
_entity.type
_entity.pdbx_description
1 polymer ?
#
loop_
_entity_poly.entity_id
_entity_poly.type
_entity_poly.pdbx_seq_one_letter_code
_entity_poly.pdbx_strand_id
1 'polypeptide(L)' 'MDLLILDEMGYVPFSQTGSELLFNVIADCYERQSVIVTSNLEFGQWTSILGTRN' A
#
# COMPACT_ATOMS: atom_id res chain seq x y z
N MET A 1 -12.17 -11.04 -8.98
CA MET A 1 -11.57 -9.71 -9.25
C MET A 1 -10.24 -9.99 -9.91
N ASP A 2 -9.90 -9.34 -11.02
CA ASP A 2 -8.66 -9.64 -11.76
C ASP A 2 -7.61 -8.51 -11.63
N LEU A 3 -8.04 -7.36 -11.07
CA LEU A 3 -7.25 -6.15 -10.90
C LEU A 3 -7.65 -5.40 -9.63
N LEU A 4 -6.65 -4.99 -8.83
CA LEU A 4 -6.77 -4.05 -7.72
C LEU A 4 -6.11 -2.72 -8.11
N ILE A 5 -6.78 -1.59 -7.85
CA ILE A 5 -6.23 -0.25 -8.08
C ILE A 5 -6.20 0.49 -6.75
N LEU A 6 -5.01 0.94 -6.36
CA LEU A 6 -4.76 1.82 -5.23
C LEU A 6 -4.36 3.18 -5.77
N ASP A 7 -5.20 4.19 -5.57
CA ASP A 7 -4.99 5.54 -6.11
C ASP A 7 -4.56 6.52 -5.02
N GLU A 8 -3.74 7.51 -5.40
CA GLU A 8 -3.26 8.62 -4.57
C GLU A 8 -2.59 8.19 -3.23
N MET A 9 -1.81 7.12 -3.27
CA MET A 9 -1.06 6.68 -2.10
C MET A 9 -0.04 7.75 -1.67
N GLY A 10 -0.15 8.26 -0.44
CA GLY A 10 0.84 9.19 0.12
C GLY A 10 0.31 10.50 0.69
N TYR A 11 -0.99 10.77 0.60
CA TYR A 11 -1.56 11.99 1.14
C TYR A 11 -1.71 11.98 2.68
N VAL A 12 -2.07 10.83 3.25
CA VAL A 12 -2.28 10.65 4.69
C VAL A 12 -1.53 9.41 5.16
N PRO A 13 -0.71 9.49 6.23
CA PRO A 13 -0.07 8.33 6.81
C PRO A 13 -1.11 7.31 7.28
N PHE A 14 -0.87 6.03 7.00
CA PHE A 14 -1.73 4.98 7.49
C PHE A 14 -1.55 4.81 9.00
N SER A 15 -2.64 4.45 9.69
CA SER A 15 -2.49 3.88 11.04
C SER A 15 -1.75 2.56 10.95
N GLN A 16 -1.10 2.12 12.03
CA GLN A 16 -0.42 0.82 12.06
C GLN A 16 -1.31 -0.32 11.56
N THR A 17 -2.53 -0.41 12.09
CA THR A 17 -3.52 -1.41 11.65
C THR A 17 -3.89 -1.23 10.17
N GLY A 18 -3.99 0.01 9.69
CA GLY A 18 -4.23 0.29 8.27
C GLY A 18 -3.11 -0.21 7.35
N SER A 19 -1.85 0.00 7.76
CA SER A 19 -0.68 -0.51 7.05
C SER A 19 -0.65 -2.04 7.01
N GLU A 20 -0.95 -2.70 8.13
CA GLU A 20 -1.02 -4.16 8.22
C GLU A 20 -2.12 -4.74 7.33
N LEU A 21 -3.31 -4.12 7.34
CA LEU A 21 -4.41 -4.53 6.47
C LEU A 21 -4.06 -4.36 4.98
N LEU A 22 -3.47 -3.23 4.60
CA LEU A 22 -3.06 -2.99 3.22
C LEU A 22 -1.98 -4.00 2.78
N PHE A 23 -1.04 -4.32 3.66
CA PHE A 23 -0.03 -5.36 3.41
C PHE A 23 -0.69 -6.71 3.15
N ASN A 24 -1.64 -7.12 3.98
CA ASN A 24 -2.36 -8.39 3.80
C ASN A 24 -3.11 -8.44 2.46
N VAL A 25 -3.78 -7.34 2.07
CA VAL A 25 -4.46 -7.25 0.76
C VAL A 25 -3.48 -7.42 -0.40
N ILE A 26 -2.33 -6.73 -0.36
CA ILE A 26 -1.31 -6.85 -1.41
C ILE A 26 -0.70 -8.25 -1.43
N ALA A 27 -0.47 -8.86 -0.27
CA ALA A 27 0.05 -10.21 -0.15
C ALA A 27 -0.92 -11.25 -0.73
N ASP A 28 -2.23 -11.09 -0.50
CA ASP A 28 -3.26 -11.95 -1.09
C ASP A 28 -3.32 -11.85 -2.62
N CYS A 29 -2.97 -10.67 -3.17
CA CYS A 29 -2.88 -10.46 -4.61
C CYS A 29 -1.61 -11.02 -5.24
N TYR A 30 -0.55 -11.27 -4.45
CA TYR A 30 0.75 -11.73 -4.96
C TYR A 30 0.59 -13.02 -5.79
N GLU A 31 1.12 -13.00 -7.02
CA GLU A 31 1.01 -14.09 -8.01
C GLU A 31 -0.42 -14.49 -8.45
N ARG A 32 -1.46 -13.82 -7.94
CA ARG A 32 -2.86 -14.16 -8.22
C ARG A 32 -3.61 -13.09 -9.00
N GLN A 33 -3.29 -11.82 -8.76
CA GLN A 33 -4.02 -10.67 -9.30
C GLN A 33 -3.06 -9.53 -9.64
N SER A 34 -3.41 -8.73 -10.65
CA SER A 34 -2.65 -7.52 -10.96
C SER A 34 -2.98 -6.41 -9.95
N VAL A 35 -1.96 -5.64 -9.56
CA VAL A 35 -2.12 -4.48 -8.68
C VAL A 35 -1.51 -3.26 -9.37
N ILE A 36 -2.28 -2.19 -9.49
CA ILE A 36 -1.80 -0.88 -9.93
C ILE A 36 -1.81 0.05 -8.72
N VAL A 37 -0.69 0.73 -8.49
CA VAL A 37 -0.58 1.75 -7.44
C VAL A 37 -0.18 3.06 -8.08
N THR A 38 -0.93 4.12 -7.80
CA THR A 38 -0.52 5.50 -8.08
C THR A 38 -0.13 6.17 -6.76
N SER A 39 0.94 6.96 -6.80
CA SER A 39 1.47 7.63 -5.62
C SER A 39 2.10 8.95 -6.03
N ASN A 40 1.94 9.95 -5.17
CA ASN A 40 2.69 11.20 -5.25
C ASN A 40 4.07 11.11 -4.56
N LEU A 41 4.41 9.95 -3.99
CA LEU A 41 5.65 9.69 -3.27
C LEU A 41 6.56 8.75 -4.06
N GLU A 42 7.86 8.99 -3.97
CA GLU A 42 8.86 8.07 -4.47
C GLU A 42 8.85 6.78 -3.65
N PHE A 43 9.19 5.63 -4.25
CA PHE A 43 9.20 4.33 -3.55
C PHE A 43 9.99 4.33 -2.23
N GLY A 44 11.13 5.06 -2.17
CA GLY A 44 11.92 5.17 -0.94
C GLY A 44 11.20 5.88 0.21
N GLN A 45 10.18 6.68 -0.08
CA GLN A 45 9.40 7.44 0.90
C GLN A 45 8.18 6.66 1.41
N TRP A 46 7.85 5.51 0.84
CA TRP A 46 6.66 4.74 1.24
C TRP A 46 6.74 4.23 2.69
N THR A 47 7.95 4.04 3.23
CA THR A 47 8.16 3.69 4.64
C THR A 47 7.69 4.78 5.59
N SER A 48 7.60 6.04 5.16
CA SER A 48 7.09 7.13 6.00
C SER A 48 5.57 7.10 6.19
N ILE A 49 4.84 6.48 5.25
CA ILE A 49 3.38 6.40 5.28
C ILE A 49 2.87 5.01 5.68
N LEU A 50 3.65 3.96 5.44
CA LEU A 50 3.32 2.57 5.78
C LEU A 50 4.06 2.08 7.04
N GLY A 51 5.20 2.66 7.36
CA GLY A 51 6.10 2.16 8.40
C GLY A 51 5.57 2.43 9.80
N THR A 52 5.78 1.44 10.67
CA THR A 52 5.60 1.56 12.11
C THR A 52 6.72 2.42 12.70
N ARG A 53 6.38 3.46 13.47
CA ARG A 53 7.34 3.99 14.45
C ARG A 53 7.62 2.87 15.45
N ASN A 54 8.89 2.44 15.54
CA ASN A 54 9.37 1.61 16.64
C ASN A 54 9.09 2.26 18.00
#